data_AF-A0A4Q4D6I5-F1
#
_entry.id   AF-A0A4Q4D6I5-F1
#
_cell.length_a   1.000
_cell.length_b   1.000
_cell.length_c   1.000
_cell.angle_alpha   90.00
_cell.angle_beta   90.00
_cell.angle_gamma   90.00
#
_symmetry.space_group_name_H-M   'P 1'
#
loop_
_entity.id
_entity.type
_entity.pdbx_description
1 polymer ?
#
loop_
_entity_poly.entity_id
_entity_poly.type
_entity_poly.pdbx_seq_one_letter_code
_entity_poly.pdbx_strand_id
1 'polypeptide(L)' 'ALSATRRLAADVQHVRWALEELRVGTFAQGLGTAFSVSVKRVTKLIDELAV' A
#
# COMPACT_ATOMS: atom_id res chain seq x y z
N ALA A 1 -7.84 -3.14 -15.88
CA ALA A 1 -8.29 -3.37 -14.49
C ALA A 1 -7.91 -4.79 -14.07
N LEU A 2 -7.51 -5.02 -12.81
CA LEU A 2 -7.14 -6.36 -12.31
C LEU A 2 -8.34 -7.32 -12.32
N SER A 3 -8.11 -8.64 -12.43
CA SER A 3 -9.17 -9.65 -12.26
C SER A 3 -9.57 -9.79 -10.78
N ALA A 4 -10.72 -10.41 -10.48
CA ALA A 4 -11.18 -10.61 -9.11
C ALA A 4 -10.18 -11.45 -8.29
N THR A 5 -9.70 -12.56 -8.85
CA THR A 5 -8.68 -13.40 -8.22
C THR A 5 -7.38 -12.63 -8.00
N ARG A 6 -6.94 -11.84 -8.98
CA ARG A 6 -5.70 -11.07 -8.85
C ARG A 6 -5.80 -10.00 -7.76
N ARG A 7 -6.96 -9.37 -7.59
CA ARG A 7 -7.19 -8.41 -6.49
C ARG A 7 -7.00 -9.06 -5.12
N LEU A 8 -7.33 -10.33 -4.95
CA LEU A 8 -7.24 -11.04 -3.68
C LEU A 8 -5.85 -11.60 -3.36
N ALA A 9 -4.93 -11.56 -4.31
CA ALA A 9 -3.58 -12.04 -4.11
C ALA A 9 -2.84 -11.23 -3.03
N ALA A 10 -2.04 -11.92 -2.21
CA ALA A 10 -1.47 -11.37 -0.98
C ALA A 10 -0.58 -10.14 -1.20
N ASP A 11 0.17 -10.13 -2.28
CA ASP A 11 1.03 -9.02 -2.72
C ASP A 11 0.22 -7.78 -3.10
N VAL A 12 -0.89 -7.94 -3.83
CA VAL A 12 -1.82 -6.84 -4.14
C VAL A 12 -2.51 -6.32 -2.88
N GLN A 13 -2.89 -7.22 -1.97
CA GLN A 13 -3.48 -6.86 -0.68
C GLN A 13 -2.49 -6.07 0.19
N HIS A 14 -1.21 -6.45 0.17
CA HIS A 14 -0.14 -5.75 0.86
C HIS A 14 0.01 -4.31 0.34
N VAL A 15 0.05 -4.12 -0.98
CA VAL A 15 0.12 -2.77 -1.58
C VAL A 15 -1.11 -1.93 -1.24
N ARG A 16 -2.31 -2.52 -1.27
CA ARG A 16 -3.52 -1.81 -0.85
C ARG A 16 -3.40 -1.34 0.59
N TRP A 17 -2.97 -2.18 1.52
CA TRP A 17 -2.79 -1.78 2.91
C TRP A 17 -1.73 -0.69 3.07
N ALA A 18 -0.61 -0.77 2.35
CA ALA A 18 0.40 0.29 2.36
C ALA A 18 -0.13 1.64 1.83
N LEU A 19 -1.04 1.63 0.86
CA LEU A 19 -1.73 2.84 0.40
C LEU A 19 -2.66 3.42 1.48
N GLU A 20 -3.43 2.57 2.18
CA GLU A 20 -4.30 3.03 3.27
C GLU A 20 -3.50 3.62 4.43
N GLU A 21 -2.41 2.98 4.84
CA GLU A 21 -1.52 3.53 5.87
C GLU A 21 -0.88 4.86 5.42
N LEU A 22 -0.51 5.01 4.14
CA LEU A 22 0.00 6.28 3.62
C LEU A 22 -1.06 7.39 3.70
N ARG A 23 -2.32 7.06 3.41
CA ARG A 23 -3.45 8.01 3.51
C ARG A 23 -3.68 8.42 4.96
N VAL A 24 -3.71 7.48 5.90
CA VAL A 24 -3.83 7.78 7.33
C VAL A 24 -2.65 8.61 7.82
N GLY A 25 -1.42 8.23 7.45
CA GLY A 25 -0.21 8.93 7.85
C GLY A 25 -0.14 10.37 7.32
N THR A 26 -0.68 10.64 6.13
CA THR A 26 -0.74 12.01 5.56
C THR A 26 -1.89 12.84 6.13
N PHE A 27 -3.03 12.22 6.47
CA PHE A 27 -4.19 12.90 7.03
C PHE A 27 -4.08 13.15 8.55
N ALA A 28 -3.50 12.22 9.30
CA ALA A 28 -3.49 12.19 10.76
C ALA A 28 -2.08 11.90 11.30
N GLN A 29 -1.13 12.81 11.05
CA GLN A 29 0.29 12.64 11.41
C GLN A 29 0.56 12.35 12.90
N GLY A 30 -0.33 12.75 13.81
CA GLY A 30 -0.20 12.50 15.26
C GLY A 30 -0.74 11.16 15.75
N LEU A 31 -1.48 10.41 14.92
CA LEU A 31 -2.11 9.14 15.32
C LEU A 31 -1.15 7.94 15.18
N GLY A 32 -0.08 8.10 14.40
CA GLY A 32 0.81 7.01 14.01
C GLY A 32 0.20 6.11 12.92
N THR A 33 1.01 5.18 12.43
CA THR A 33 0.64 4.18 11.41
C THR A 33 1.03 2.80 11.94
N ALA A 34 0.35 1.74 11.47
CA ALA A 34 0.63 0.38 11.94
C ALA A 34 2.06 -0.08 11.57
N PHE A 35 2.63 0.48 10.51
CA PHE A 35 4.02 0.27 10.09
C PHE A 35 4.55 1.51 9.37
N SER A 36 5.88 1.64 9.31
CA SER A 36 6.53 2.75 8.62
C SER A 36 6.23 2.76 7.12
N VAL A 37 5.45 3.73 6.69
CA VAL A 37 5.01 3.93 5.31
C VAL A 37 5.55 5.25 4.76
N SER A 38 5.84 5.28 3.45
CA SER A 38 6.19 6.51 2.73
C SER A 38 5.85 6.36 1.24
N VAL A 39 5.69 7.49 0.53
CA VAL A 39 5.46 7.49 -0.93
C VAL A 39 6.50 6.62 -1.64
N LYS A 40 7.80 6.81 -1.33
CA LYS A 40 8.91 6.02 -1.91
C LYS A 40 8.74 4.51 -1.69
N ARG A 41 8.31 4.08 -0.50
CA ARG A 41 8.10 2.65 -0.20
C ARG A 41 6.90 2.10 -0.97
N VAL A 42 5.79 2.83 -1.01
CA VAL A 42 4.59 2.40 -1.73
C VAL A 42 4.84 2.31 -3.23
N THR A 43 5.54 3.29 -3.83
CA THR A 43 5.92 3.24 -5.24
C THR A 43 6.76 1.99 -5.55
N LYS A 44 7.78 1.69 -4.73
CA LYS A 44 8.60 0.49 -4.90
C LYS A 44 7.78 -0.80 -4.87
N LEU A 45 6.82 -0.90 -3.96
CA LEU A 45 5.94 -2.07 -3.88
C LEU A 45 5.03 -2.19 -5.12
N ILE A 46 4.57 -1.08 -5.69
CA ILE A 46 3.81 -1.08 -6.95
C ILE A 46 4.69 -1.53 -8.11
N ASP A 47 5.92 -1.03 -8.19
CA ASP A 47 6.88 -1.41 -9.24
C ASP A 47 7.17 -2.91 -9.18
N GLU A 48 7.32 -3.48 -7.98
CA GLU A 48 7.52 -4.93 -7.76
C GLU A 48 6.31 -5.79 -8.20
N LEU A 49 5.10 -5.24 -8.29
CA LEU A 49 3.92 -5.94 -8.84
C LEU A 49 3.83 -5.86 -10.36
N ALA A 50 4.52 -4.91 -10.98
CA ALA A 50 4.49 -4.66 -12.43
C ALA A 50 5.50 -5.52 -13.21
N VAL A 51 6.40 -6.20 -12.48
CA VAL A 51 7.39 -7.16 -12.99
C VAL A 51 6.84 -8.57 -12.90
#